data_AF-A0A2U3B4M2-F1
#
_entry.id   AF-A0A2U3B4M2-F1
#
_cell.length_a   1.000
_cell.length_b   1.000
_cell.length_c   1.000
_cell.angle_alpha   90.00
_cell.angle_beta   90.00
_cell.angle_gamma   90.00
#
_symmetry.space_group_name_H-M   'P 1'
#
loop_
_entity.id
_entity.type
_entity.pdbx_description
1 polymer ?
#
loop_
_entity_poly.entity_id
_entity_poly.type
_entity_poly.pdbx_seq_one_letter_code
_entity_poly.pdbx_strand_id
1 'polypeptide(L)'
;MAHQLESESARERRTLYSQFLSESNSAALQALTDKSDANIRLQKVAGLLSQVQLVSSDAVYQKAVDMFEILINMYSVDQAKGKDKVYADFRELFVVVARAELRLRT
;
A
#
# COMPACT_ATOMS: atom_id res chain seq x y z
N MET A 1 27.44 -11.42 -10.41
CA MET A 1 26.53 -12.06 -9.45
C MET A 1 25.87 -11.05 -8.50
N ALA A 2 26.61 -10.24 -7.73
CA ALA A 2 26.01 -9.25 -6.80
C ALA A 2 25.00 -8.27 -7.48
N HIS A 3 25.37 -7.67 -8.62
CA HIS A 3 24.47 -6.78 -9.37
C HIS A 3 23.20 -7.46 -9.92
N GLN A 4 23.26 -8.77 -10.22
CA GLN A 4 22.08 -9.51 -10.72
C GLN A 4 21.09 -9.75 -9.57
N LEU A 5 21.58 -10.19 -8.41
CA LEU A 5 20.77 -10.42 -7.21
C LEU A 5 20.10 -9.14 -6.70
N GLU A 6 20.83 -8.01 -6.72
CA GLU A 6 20.26 -6.70 -6.37
C GLU A 6 19.14 -6.28 -7.35
N SER A 7 19.31 -6.56 -8.64
CA SER A 7 18.33 -6.20 -9.65
C SER A 7 17.05 -7.06 -9.58
N GLU A 8 17.19 -8.34 -9.24
CA GLU A 8 16.06 -9.26 -9.04
C GLU A 8 15.29 -8.87 -7.77
N SER A 9 16.00 -8.64 -6.67
CA SER A 9 15.41 -8.17 -5.42
C SER A 9 14.66 -6.84 -5.58
N ALA A 10 15.20 -5.89 -6.36
CA ALA A 10 14.51 -4.64 -6.66
C ALA A 10 13.25 -4.85 -7.52
N ARG A 11 13.26 -5.80 -8.47
CA ARG A 11 12.08 -6.14 -9.28
C ARG A 11 10.97 -6.78 -8.45
N GLU A 12 11.34 -7.68 -7.55
CA GLU A 12 10.41 -8.32 -6.62
C GLU A 12 9.73 -7.29 -5.72
N ARG A 13 10.51 -6.41 -5.08
CA ARG A 13 9.97 -5.30 -4.28
C ARG A 13 9.06 -4.39 -5.09
N ARG A 14 9.47 -4.01 -6.31
CA ARG A 14 8.62 -3.20 -7.20
C ARG A 14 7.29 -3.88 -7.49
N THR A 15 7.31 -5.18 -7.76
CA THR A 15 6.11 -5.96 -8.04
C THR A 15 5.19 -5.99 -6.83
N LEU A 16 5.76 -6.28 -5.67
CA LEU A 16 5.03 -6.30 -4.40
C LEU A 16 4.41 -4.93 -4.07
N TYR A 17 5.16 -3.83 -4.20
CA TYR A 17 4.64 -2.48 -3.94
C TYR A 17 3.51 -2.11 -4.90
N SER A 18 3.61 -2.54 -6.17
CA SER A 18 2.55 -2.33 -7.15
C SER A 18 1.29 -3.14 -6.80
N GLN A 19 1.45 -4.37 -6.35
CA GLN A 19 0.34 -5.20 -5.88
C GLN A 19 -0.33 -4.61 -4.64
N PHE A 20 0.47 -4.20 -3.64
CA PHE A 20 -0.01 -3.52 -2.44
C PHE A 20 -0.83 -2.28 -2.79
N LEU A 21 -0.31 -1.41 -3.67
CA LEU A 21 -1.01 -0.21 -4.13
C LEU A 21 -2.33 -0.55 -4.85
N SER A 22 -2.31 -1.54 -5.74
CA SER A 22 -3.50 -1.94 -6.51
C SER A 22 -4.62 -2.46 -5.62
N GLU A 23 -4.29 -3.34 -4.67
CA GLU A 23 -5.28 -3.90 -3.74
C GLU A 23 -5.78 -2.84 -2.75
N SER A 24 -4.89 -1.99 -2.24
CA SER A 24 -5.25 -0.89 -1.34
C SER A 24 -6.20 0.10 -2.03
N ASN A 25 -5.93 0.46 -3.29
CA ASN A 25 -6.80 1.35 -4.06
C ASN A 25 -8.17 0.70 -4.33
N SER A 26 -8.19 -0.59 -4.65
CA SER A 26 -9.44 -1.33 -4.85
C SER A 26 -10.27 -1.36 -3.57
N ALA A 27 -9.62 -1.58 -2.42
CA ALA A 27 -10.28 -1.52 -1.11
C ALA A 27 -10.81 -0.12 -0.78
N ALA A 28 -10.04 0.94 -1.03
CA ALA A 28 -10.47 2.32 -0.81
C ALA A 28 -11.71 2.67 -1.66
N LEU A 29 -11.70 2.31 -2.95
CA LEU A 29 -12.85 2.54 -3.84
C LEU A 29 -14.08 1.77 -3.37
N GLN A 30 -13.91 0.50 -2.99
CA GLN A 30 -15.01 -0.31 -2.52
C GLN A 30 -15.58 0.24 -1.20
N ALA A 31 -14.75 0.71 -0.28
CA ALA A 31 -15.21 1.35 0.96
C ALA A 31 -16.08 2.61 0.73
N LEU A 32 -15.96 3.27 -0.43
CA LEU A 32 -16.79 4.42 -0.83
C LEU A 32 -18.15 4.01 -1.42
N THR A 33 -18.26 2.80 -1.97
CA THR A 33 -19.45 2.34 -2.73
C THR A 33 -20.25 1.26 -2.00
N ASP A 34 -19.57 0.22 -1.49
CA ASP A 34 -20.18 -0.94 -0.82
C ASP A 34 -19.19 -1.62 0.13
N LYS A 35 -19.61 -1.81 1.38
CA LYS A 35 -18.78 -2.36 2.46
C LYS A 35 -19.03 -3.84 2.75
N SER A 36 -19.86 -4.52 1.96
CA SER A 36 -20.24 -5.93 2.11
C SER A 36 -19.05 -6.89 2.30
N ASP A 37 -17.94 -6.66 1.60
CA ASP A 37 -16.75 -7.54 1.61
C ASP A 37 -15.53 -6.95 2.36
N ALA A 38 -15.75 -6.01 3.30
CA ALA A 38 -14.68 -5.30 4.00
C ALA A 38 -13.59 -6.22 4.58
N ASN A 39 -13.99 -7.30 5.25
CA ASN A 39 -13.07 -8.22 5.92
C ASN A 39 -12.13 -8.93 4.93
N ILE A 40 -12.67 -9.41 3.80
CA ILE A 40 -11.88 -10.13 2.79
C ILE A 40 -10.85 -9.18 2.16
N ARG A 41 -11.27 -7.95 1.84
CA ARG A 41 -10.38 -6.93 1.26
C ARG A 41 -9.28 -6.51 2.22
N LEU A 42 -9.64 -6.19 3.47
CA LEU A 42 -8.67 -5.78 4.48
C LEU A 42 -7.68 -6.92 4.80
N GLN A 43 -8.12 -8.17 4.84
CA GLN A 43 -7.22 -9.32 5.00
C GLN A 43 -6.22 -9.44 3.85
N LYS A 44 -6.66 -9.22 2.61
CA LYS A 44 -5.76 -9.27 1.45
C LYS A 44 -4.72 -8.16 1.49
N VAL A 45 -5.12 -6.94 1.84
CA VAL A 45 -4.18 -5.80 2.00
C VAL A 45 -3.23 -6.06 3.17
N ALA A 46 -3.71 -6.59 4.30
CA ALA A 46 -2.87 -6.96 5.44
C ALA A 46 -1.83 -8.01 5.08
N GLY A 47 -2.20 -9.02 4.28
CA GLY A 47 -1.24 -10.04 3.80
C GLY A 47 -0.13 -9.46 2.92
N LEU A 48 -0.45 -8.44 2.11
CA LEU A 48 0.55 -7.71 1.33
C LEU A 48 1.40 -6.79 2.21
N LEU A 49 0.80 -6.16 3.22
CA LEU A 49 1.51 -5.33 4.20
C LEU A 49 2.57 -6.15 4.96
N SER A 50 2.25 -7.35 5.40
CA SER A 50 3.23 -8.25 6.05
C SER A 50 4.37 -8.62 5.11
N GLN A 51 4.11 -8.82 3.82
CA GLN A 51 5.17 -9.06 2.84
C GLN A 51 6.04 -7.81 2.65
N VAL A 52 5.43 -6.62 2.60
CA VAL A 52 6.16 -5.34 2.51
C VAL A 52 7.08 -5.18 3.71
N GLN A 53 6.61 -5.50 4.93
CA GLN A 53 7.43 -5.47 6.14
C GLN A 53 8.73 -6.29 6.02
N LEU A 54 8.66 -7.46 5.38
CA LEU A 54 9.79 -8.39 5.30
C LEU A 54 10.88 -7.96 4.34
N VAL A 55 10.53 -7.18 3.31
CA VAL A 55 11.45 -6.89 2.20
C VAL A 55 11.77 -5.40 2.04
N SER A 56 10.98 -4.52 2.65
CA SER A 56 11.13 -3.08 2.49
C SER A 56 11.96 -2.45 3.61
N SER A 57 12.36 -1.20 3.39
CA SER A 57 12.87 -0.34 4.44
C SER A 57 11.77 0.09 5.40
N ASP A 58 12.15 0.43 6.63
CA ASP A 58 11.22 0.94 7.67
C ASP A 58 10.40 2.14 7.18
N ALA A 59 10.98 3.00 6.33
CA ALA A 59 10.29 4.16 5.78
C ALA A 59 9.14 3.77 4.83
N VAL A 60 9.37 2.78 3.94
CA VAL A 60 8.33 2.27 3.04
C VAL A 60 7.26 1.54 3.85
N TYR A 61 7.68 0.70 4.79
CA TYR A 61 6.75 -0.04 5.64
C TYR A 61 5.86 0.89 6.45
N GLN A 62 6.41 1.94 7.08
CA GLN A 62 5.61 2.89 7.85
C GLN A 62 4.56 3.57 6.97
N LYS A 63 4.89 3.94 5.73
CA LYS A 63 3.89 4.53 4.81
C LYS A 63 2.83 3.54 4.39
N ALA A 64 3.17 2.26 4.25
CA ALA A 64 2.20 1.20 4.00
C ALA A 64 1.25 1.01 5.19
N VAL A 65 1.77 1.08 6.43
CA VAL A 65 0.97 1.04 7.67
C VAL A 65 0.00 2.23 7.70
N ASP A 66 0.50 3.44 7.50
CA ASP A 66 -0.32 4.65 7.51
C ASP A 66 -1.50 4.54 6.51
N MET A 67 -1.22 4.04 5.29
CA MET A 67 -2.26 3.76 4.29
C MET A 67 -3.28 2.73 4.76
N PHE A 68 -2.83 1.64 5.38
CA PHE A 68 -3.71 0.56 5.83
C PHE A 68 -4.61 0.99 6.99
N GLU A 69 -4.11 1.81 7.91
CA GLU A 69 -4.92 2.41 8.98
C GLU A 69 -6.03 3.30 8.43
N ILE A 70 -5.75 4.09 7.39
CA ILE A 70 -6.76 4.89 6.70
C ILE A 70 -7.83 3.98 6.05
N LEU A 71 -7.44 2.85 5.46
CA LEU A 71 -8.39 1.89 4.90
C LEU A 71 -9.33 1.31 5.96
N ILE A 72 -8.80 0.86 7.11
CA ILE A 72 -9.62 0.40 8.24
C ILE A 72 -10.60 1.49 8.66
N ASN A 73 -10.13 2.73 8.72
CA ASN A 73 -10.90 3.91 9.04
C ASN A 73 -11.97 4.28 8.01
N MET A 74 -11.82 3.89 6.74
CA MET A 74 -12.83 4.07 5.70
C MET A 74 -13.95 3.02 5.81
N TYR A 75 -13.60 1.79 6.18
CA TYR A 75 -14.60 0.73 6.38
C TYR A 75 -15.39 0.88 7.69
N SER A 76 -14.77 1.38 8.75
CA SER A 76 -15.39 1.50 10.09
C SER A 76 -16.38 2.64 10.27
N VAL A 77 -16.30 3.73 9.47
CA VAL A 77 -17.15 4.92 9.67
C VAL A 77 -18.17 5.05 8.54
N ASP A 78 -19.45 5.28 8.86
CA ASP A 78 -20.53 5.53 7.87
C ASP A 78 -20.29 6.75 6.96
N GLN A 79 -19.30 7.59 7.27
CA GLN A 79 -18.86 8.69 6.43
C GLN A 79 -17.43 8.48 5.95
N ALA A 80 -17.27 7.73 4.85
CA ALA A 80 -16.03 7.69 4.10
C ALA A 80 -15.74 9.02 3.35
N LYS A 81 -16.73 9.92 3.29
CA LYS A 81 -16.61 11.26 2.66
C LYS A 81 -15.51 12.08 3.33
N GLY A 82 -14.51 12.50 2.57
CA GLY A 82 -13.37 13.29 3.04
C GLY A 82 -12.12 12.47 3.38
N LYS A 83 -12.24 11.14 3.55
CA LYS A 83 -11.08 10.24 3.75
C LYS A 83 -10.44 9.80 2.43
N ASP A 84 -11.14 9.98 1.31
CA ASP A 84 -10.63 9.72 -0.04
C ASP A 84 -9.43 10.60 -0.39
N LYS A 85 -9.50 11.90 -0.06
CA LYS A 85 -8.39 12.84 -0.24
C LYS A 85 -7.21 12.47 0.65
N VAL A 86 -7.47 12.19 1.92
CA VAL A 86 -6.43 11.76 2.87
C VAL A 86 -5.76 10.48 2.38
N TYR A 87 -6.53 9.48 1.95
CA TYR A 87 -5.97 8.26 1.38
C TYR A 87 -5.10 8.53 0.13
N ALA A 88 -5.54 9.44 -0.75
CA ALA A 88 -4.76 9.81 -1.93
C ALA A 88 -3.41 10.47 -1.58
N ASP A 89 -3.38 11.33 -0.55
CA ASP A 89 -2.15 11.97 -0.07
C ASP A 89 -1.16 10.92 0.47
N PHE A 90 -1.63 9.98 1.30
CA PHE A 90 -0.78 8.92 1.84
C PHE A 90 -0.30 7.94 0.78
N ARG A 91 -1.12 7.66 -0.23
CA ARG A 91 -0.71 6.89 -1.41
C ARG A 91 0.43 7.56 -2.15
N GLU A 92 0.37 8.87 -2.34
CA GLU A 92 1.44 9.62 -3.00
C GLU A 92 2.73 9.55 -2.19
N LEU A 93 2.66 9.74 -0.86
CA LEU A 93 3.82 9.60 0.03
C LEU A 93 4.43 8.21 -0.05
N PHE A 94 3.62 7.14 -0.05
CA PHE A 94 4.12 5.77 -0.24
C PHE A 94 4.85 5.63 -1.58
N VAL A 95 4.29 6.12 -2.68
CA VAL A 95 4.90 6.05 -4.02
C VAL A 95 6.26 6.78 -4.05
N VAL A 96 6.35 7.96 -3.43
CA VAL A 96 7.60 8.73 -3.36
C VAL A 96 8.68 7.93 -2.62
N VAL A 97 8.37 7.41 -1.43
CA VAL A 97 9.34 6.67 -0.61
C VAL A 97 9.73 5.35 -1.28
N ALA A 98 8.77 4.62 -1.84
CA ALA A 98 9.02 3.38 -2.57
C ALA A 98 9.90 3.58 -3.80
N ARG A 99 9.70 4.66 -4.57
CA ARG A 99 10.56 4.99 -5.72
C ARG A 99 11.97 5.34 -5.29
N ALA A 100 12.12 6.09 -4.19
CA ALA A 100 13.43 6.42 -3.63
C ALA A 100 14.19 5.15 -3.22
N GLU A 101 13.53 4.22 -2.53
CA GLU A 101 14.13 2.94 -2.15
C GLU A 101 14.56 2.11 -3.38
N LEU A 102 13.72 2.08 -4.42
CA LEU A 102 14.01 1.38 -5.66
C LEU A 102 14.99 2.12 -6.57
N ARG A 103 15.50 3.28 -6.16
CA ARG A 103 16.38 4.17 -6.95
C ARG A 103 15.79 4.52 -8.32
N LEU A 104 14.45 4.59 -8.39
CA LEU A 104 13.73 5.04 -9.58
C LEU A 104 13.69 6.57 -9.53
N ARG A 105 14.13 7.24 -10.60
CA ARG A 105 14.06 8.71 -10.71
C ARG A 105 12.63 9.18 -10.46
N THR A 106 12.44 10.23 -9.67
CA THR A 106 11.15 10.92 -9.43
C THR A 106 10.64 11.57 -10.70
#